data_AF-A0A7V9U8M9-F1
#
_entry.id   AF-A0A7V9U8M9-F1
#
_cell.length_a   1.000
_cell.length_b   1.000
_cell.length_c   1.000
_cell.angle_alpha   90.00
_cell.angle_beta   90.00
_cell.angle_gamma   90.00
#
_symmetry.space_group_name_H-M   'P 1'
#
loop_
_entity.id
_entity.type
_entity.pdbx_description
1 polymer ?
#
loop_
_entity_poly.entity_id
_entity_poly.type
_entity_poly.pdbx_seq_one_letter_code
_entity_poly.pdbx_strand_id
1 'polypeptide(L)' 'LPSGVHYSATRDQRVASDRADTSRGGGIFLHVADDGLTAGCVAMPRSDVRWLIRWLNPQRHPRVAMGPHDYLVKR' A
#
# COMPACT_ATOMS: atom_id res chain seq x y z
N LEU A 1 -9.37 1.76 -12.19
CA LEU A 1 -8.58 0.79 -11.39
C LEU A 1 -7.89 -0.16 -12.36
N PRO A 2 -6.72 -0.72 -12.03
CA PRO A 2 -6.06 -1.67 -12.91
C PRO A 2 -6.95 -2.92 -13.13
N SER A 3 -6.90 -3.50 -14.33
CA SER A 3 -7.69 -4.68 -14.71
C SER A 3 -6.86 -5.73 -15.44
N GLY A 4 -7.44 -6.94 -15.57
CA GLY A 4 -6.76 -8.06 -16.21
C GLY A 4 -5.54 -8.54 -15.41
N VAL A 5 -5.63 -8.60 -14.08
CA VAL A 5 -4.52 -9.03 -13.23
C VAL A 5 -4.22 -10.52 -13.46
N HIS A 6 -3.03 -10.82 -13.98
CA HIS A 6 -2.56 -12.17 -14.26
C HIS A 6 -1.14 -12.37 -13.70
N TYR A 7 -0.73 -13.61 -13.51
CA TYR A 7 0.64 -13.91 -13.09
C TYR A 7 1.57 -13.91 -14.31
N SER A 8 2.69 -13.19 -14.22
CA SER A 8 3.71 -13.13 -15.25
C SER A 8 4.90 -13.98 -14.81
N ALA A 9 5.06 -15.16 -15.40
CA ALA A 9 6.17 -16.06 -15.09
C ALA A 9 7.55 -15.42 -15.36
N THR A 10 7.65 -14.57 -16.38
CA THR A 10 8.90 -13.86 -16.72
C THR A 10 9.29 -12.80 -15.71
N ARG A 11 8.33 -12.26 -14.94
CA ARG A 11 8.57 -11.21 -13.92
C ARG A 11 8.40 -11.72 -12.50
N ASP A 12 8.05 -12.99 -12.32
CA ASP A 12 7.70 -13.61 -11.04
C ASP A 12 6.75 -12.77 -10.17
N GLN A 13 5.74 -12.17 -10.79
CA GLN A 13 4.79 -11.31 -10.08
C GLN A 13 3.43 -11.22 -10.77
N ARG A 14 2.41 -10.82 -10.01
CA ARG A 14 1.10 -10.44 -10.56
C ARG A 14 1.22 -9.08 -11.25
N VAL A 15 0.74 -8.98 -12.48
CA VAL A 15 0.74 -7.76 -13.28
C VAL A 15 -0.65 -7.50 -13.84
N ALA A 16 -0.99 -6.23 -14.06
CA ALA A 16 -2.24 -5.84 -14.72
C ALA A 16 -1.99 -5.59 -16.21
N SER A 17 -2.88 -6.10 -17.06
CA SER A 17 -2.88 -5.80 -18.51
C SER A 17 -3.23 -4.34 -18.76
N ASP A 18 -4.29 -3.86 -18.11
CA ASP A 18 -4.67 -2.46 -18.12
C ASP A 18 -4.15 -1.80 -16.84
N ARG A 19 -3.23 -0.85 -16.99
CA ARG A 19 -2.64 -0.16 -15.85
C ARG A 19 -3.63 0.84 -15.24
N ALA A 20 -3.43 1.16 -13.97
CA ALA A 20 -4.16 2.24 -13.34
C ALA A 20 -3.79 3.58 -14.00
N ASP A 21 -4.79 4.41 -14.30
CA ASP A 21 -4.57 5.84 -14.53
C ASP A 21 -4.11 6.47 -13.21
N THR A 22 -2.94 7.11 -13.23
CA THR A 22 -2.29 7.73 -12.07
C THR A 22 -2.14 9.24 -12.22
N SER A 23 -2.74 9.83 -13.26
CA SER A 23 -2.67 11.27 -13.55
C SER A 23 -3.15 12.15 -12.39
N ARG A 24 -4.09 11.65 -11.58
CA ARG A 24 -4.63 12.34 -10.39
C ARG A 24 -4.00 11.88 -9.08
N GLY A 25 -2.91 11.13 -9.13
CA GLY A 25 -2.32 10.43 -7.99
C GLY A 25 -2.83 9.00 -7.81
N GLY A 26 -2.07 8.19 -7.07
CA GLY A 26 -2.33 6.77 -6.86
C GLY A 26 -1.05 6.04 -6.45
N GLY A 27 -1.12 4.72 -6.32
CA GLY A 27 0.07 3.91 -6.01
C GLY A 27 0.67 4.16 -4.62
N ILE A 28 -0.17 4.47 -3.63
CA ILE A 28 0.25 4.61 -2.23
C ILE A 28 0.20 3.24 -1.55
N PHE A 29 1.34 2.80 -1.01
CA PHE A 29 1.49 1.49 -0.39
C PHE A 29 2.00 1.61 1.04
N LEU A 30 1.72 0.57 1.83
CA LEU A 30 2.43 0.26 3.06
C LEU A 30 3.56 -0.73 2.70
N HIS A 31 4.82 -0.35 2.91
CA HIS A 31 5.96 -1.20 2.55
C HIS A 31 7.13 -1.12 3.54
N VAL A 32 8.09 -2.02 3.34
CA VAL A 32 9.35 -2.04 4.07
C VAL A 32 10.18 -0.84 3.62
N ALA A 33 10.70 -0.08 4.57
CA ALA A 33 11.58 1.05 4.31
C ALA A 33 12.88 0.63 3.64
N ASP A 34 13.32 1.45 2.69
CA ASP A 34 14.67 1.53 2.14
C ASP A 34 15.35 2.82 2.66
N ASP A 35 16.51 3.17 2.12
CA ASP A 35 17.32 4.30 2.61
C ASP A 35 16.76 5.68 2.21
N GLY A 36 15.58 5.76 1.58
CA GLY A 36 15.03 6.96 0.96
C GLY A 36 13.71 7.48 1.52
N LEU A 37 13.34 8.69 1.08
CA LEU A 37 12.01 9.25 1.31
C LEU A 37 11.03 8.68 0.28
N THR A 38 9.77 8.48 0.70
CA THR A 38 8.71 8.03 -0.22
C THR A 38 8.05 9.22 -0.92
N ALA A 39 7.47 8.97 -2.09
CA ALA A 39 6.58 9.92 -2.77
C ALA A 39 5.12 9.84 -2.29
N GLY A 40 4.92 9.49 -1.00
CA GLY A 40 3.60 9.40 -0.37
C GLY A 40 3.24 8.05 0.26
N CYS A 41 4.03 6.99 0.02
CA CYS A 41 3.87 5.69 0.69
C CYS A 41 4.16 5.77 2.20
N VAL A 42 3.63 4.79 2.95
CA VAL A 42 4.01 4.56 4.34
C VAL A 42 5.12 3.50 4.38
N ALA A 43 6.33 3.94 4.67
CA ALA A 43 7.49 3.07 4.83
C ALA A 43 7.81 2.88 6.32
N MET A 44 8.12 1.64 6.72
CA MET A 44 8.54 1.32 8.09
C MET A 44 9.56 0.17 8.11
N PRO A 45 10.33 -0.02 9.20
CA PRO A 45 11.28 -1.12 9.32
C PRO A 45 10.65 -2.48 9.01
N ARG A 46 11.44 -3.39 8.45
CA ARG A 46 10.97 -4.74 8.06
C ARG A 46 10.38 -5.52 9.26
N SER A 47 10.85 -5.26 10.48
CA SER A 47 10.28 -5.83 11.72
C SER A 47 8.84 -5.41 11.94
N ASP A 48 8.54 -4.15 11.67
CA ASP A 48 7.28 -3.51 12.03
C ASP A 48 6.22 -3.89 11.01
N VAL A 49 6.58 -3.94 9.72
CA VAL A 49 5.71 -4.53 8.68
C VAL A 49 5.35 -5.96 9.05
N ARG A 50 6.34 -6.79 9.44
CA ARG A 50 6.08 -8.19 9.82
C ARG A 50 5.17 -8.30 11.04
N TRP A 51 5.36 -7.46 12.03
CA TRP A 51 4.49 -7.42 13.21
C TRP A 51 3.07 -7.03 12.82
N LEU A 52 2.92 -5.95 12.05
CA LEU A 52 1.64 -5.40 11.64
C LEU A 52 0.83 -6.39 10.79
N ILE A 53 1.44 -7.00 9.77
CA ILE A 53 0.72 -7.96 8.90
C ILE A 53 0.29 -9.24 9.65
N ARG A 54 1.02 -9.64 10.70
CA ARG A 54 0.66 -10.78 11.56
C ARG A 54 -0.43 -10.42 12.56
N TRP A 55 -0.43 -9.17 13.02
CA TRP A 55 -1.46 -8.64 13.91
C TRP A 55 -2.78 -8.34 13.19
N LEU A 56 -2.72 -7.90 11.93
CA LEU A 56 -3.89 -7.59 11.12
C LEU A 56 -4.74 -8.84 10.90
N ASN A 57 -5.99 -8.79 11.35
CA ASN A 57 -7.01 -9.77 11.01
C ASN A 57 -7.97 -9.17 9.96
N PRO A 58 -7.97 -9.67 8.70
CA PRO A 58 -8.87 -9.19 7.66
C PRO A 58 -10.36 -9.27 8.00
N GLN A 59 -10.77 -10.26 8.82
CA GLN A 59 -12.16 -10.42 9.25
C GLN A 59 -12.63 -9.29 10.17
N ARG A 60 -11.71 -8.51 10.74
CA ARG A 60 -12.02 -7.33 11.55
C ARG A 60 -12.17 -6.05 10.72
N HIS A 61 -12.17 -6.17 9.39
CA HIS A 61 -12.32 -5.06 8.45
C HIS A 61 -11.40 -3.85 8.74
N PRO A 62 -10.08 -4.08 8.89
CA PRO A 62 -9.14 -3.02 9.23
C PRO A 62 -9.21 -1.90 8.19
N ARG A 63 -9.09 -0.65 8.67
CA ARG A 63 -9.08 0.56 7.84
C ARG A 63 -7.76 1.29 8.07
N VAL A 64 -7.26 1.92 7.01
CA VAL A 64 -6.11 2.83 7.09
C VAL A 64 -6.63 4.23 6.82
N ALA A 65 -6.35 5.15 7.75
CA ALA A 65 -6.62 6.57 7.60
C ALA A 65 -5.29 7.32 7.70
N MET A 66 -5.02 8.19 6.73
CA MET A 66 -3.80 8.97 6.63
C MET A 66 -4.16 10.40 6.25
N GLY A 67 -3.55 11.36 6.93
CA GLY A 67 -3.80 12.76 6.72
C GLY A 67 -3.22 13.59 7.86
N PRO A 68 -3.25 14.92 7.73
CA PRO A 68 -2.92 15.83 8.82
C PRO A 68 -3.74 15.52 10.09
N HIS A 69 -3.12 15.74 11.25
CA HIS A 69 -3.72 15.38 12.54
C HIS A 69 -5.11 16.01 12.73
N ASP A 70 -5.26 17.30 12.43
CA ASP A 70 -6.51 18.05 12.52
C ASP A 70 -7.62 17.50 11.61
N TYR A 71 -7.27 16.85 10.51
CA TYR A 71 -8.21 16.17 9.62
C TYR A 71 -8.64 14.81 10.15
N LEU A 72 -7.75 14.08 10.81
CA LEU A 72 -8.01 12.72 11.33
C LEU A 72 -8.75 12.70 12.67
N VAL A 73 -8.63 13.76 13.48
CA VAL A 73 -9.26 13.83 14.81
C VAL A 73 -10.66 14.42 14.80
N LYS A 74 -11.14 14.93 13.66
CA LYS A 74 -12.54 15.38 13.51
C LYS A 74 -13.45 14.16 13.47
N ARG A 75 -14.32 14.05 14.47
CA ARG A 75 -15.40 13.05 14.53
C ARG A 75 -16.61 13.51 13.75
#